data_AF-A0A4R1PKB2-F1
#
_entry.id   AF-A0A4R1PKB2-F1
#
_cell.length_a   1.000
_cell.length_b   1.000
_cell.length_c   1.000
_cell.angle_alpha   90.00
_cell.angle_beta   90.00
_cell.angle_gamma   90.00
#
_symmetry.space_group_name_H-M   'P 1'
#
loop_
_entity.id
_entity.type
_entity.pdbx_description
1 polymer ?
#
loop_
_entity_poly.entity_id
_entity_poly.type
_entity_poly.pdbx_seq_one_letter_code
_entity_poly.pdbx_strand_id
1 'polypeptide(L)'
;MSTTSALDTLIDLTREALETAGRTLADQRRTQQQAQTQMNTLEHYRQEYRQRLQQAMQEGIAPASLHNYRAFLASLDSAIQRAVQTLEAQRRQVDHSQRHWQEQRRKLNSYDTLVERRALLGQLRENRAEQRHSDETSAQLRLRRDTSGLPTDSSL
;
A
#
# COMPACT_ATOMS: atom_id res chain seq x y z
N MET A 1 -3.81 3.84 32.56
CA MET A 1 -2.71 3.43 31.66
C MET A 1 -3.27 2.34 30.76
N SER A 2 -3.78 2.70 29.59
CA SER A 2 -4.38 1.75 28.66
C SER A 2 -3.29 0.82 28.14
N THR A 3 -3.34 -0.45 28.51
CA THR A 3 -2.44 -1.48 27.98
C THR A 3 -2.71 -1.60 26.49
N THR A 4 -1.78 -1.14 25.65
CA THR A 4 -1.78 -1.38 24.20
C THR A 4 -2.07 -2.86 23.98
N SER A 5 -3.18 -3.17 23.32
CA SER A 5 -3.56 -4.56 23.14
C SER A 5 -2.74 -5.17 21.99
N ALA A 6 -2.60 -6.49 22.00
CA ALA A 6 -1.93 -7.21 20.91
C ALA A 6 -2.51 -6.86 19.52
N LEU A 7 -3.81 -6.50 19.44
CA LEU A 7 -4.45 -6.06 18.20
C LEU A 7 -3.92 -4.70 17.74
N ASP A 8 -3.68 -3.76 18.65
CA ASP A 8 -3.17 -2.43 18.33
C ASP A 8 -1.74 -2.52 17.80
N THR A 9 -0.90 -3.35 18.43
CA THR A 9 0.46 -3.64 17.95
C THR A 9 0.46 -4.30 16.56
N LEU A 10 -0.47 -5.23 16.30
CA LEU A 10 -0.61 -5.86 14.98
C LEU A 10 -1.01 -4.83 13.91
N ILE A 11 -1.89 -3.89 14.25
CA ILE A 11 -2.30 -2.82 13.34
C ILE A 11 -1.12 -1.93 13.00
N ASP A 12 -0.37 -1.46 14.00
CA ASP A 12 0.79 -0.60 13.78
C ASP A 12 1.83 -1.30 12.90
N LEU A 13 2.12 -2.57 13.17
CA LEU A 13 3.02 -3.37 12.34
C LEU A 13 2.50 -3.50 10.89
N THR A 14 1.20 -3.70 10.69
CA THR A 14 0.65 -3.76 9.33
C THR A 14 0.60 -2.43 8.60
N ARG A 15 0.44 -1.32 9.33
CA ARG A 15 0.55 0.02 8.74
C ARG A 15 1.99 0.26 8.26
N GLU A 16 2.98 -0.07 9.08
CA GLU A 16 4.38 0.02 8.69
C GLU A 16 4.71 -0.88 7.49
N ALA A 17 4.18 -2.11 7.47
CA ALA A 17 4.34 -3.03 6.35
C ALA A 17 3.69 -2.50 5.06
N LEU A 18 2.49 -1.89 5.16
CA LEU A 18 1.81 -1.27 4.03
C LEU A 18 2.59 -0.08 3.46
N GLU A 19 3.10 0.79 4.33
CA GLU A 19 3.94 1.93 3.95
C GLU A 19 5.22 1.46 3.26
N THR A 20 5.87 0.43 3.81
CA THR A 20 7.07 -0.17 3.23
C THR A 20 6.80 -0.74 1.85
N ALA A 21 5.72 -1.52 1.70
CA ALA A 21 5.28 -2.06 0.43
C ALA A 21 4.95 -0.95 -0.58
N GLY A 22 4.36 0.16 -0.11
CA GLY A 22 4.07 1.34 -0.93
C GLY A 22 5.33 2.01 -1.47
N ARG A 23 6.35 2.21 -0.62
CA ARG A 23 7.66 2.74 -1.04
C ARG A 23 8.33 1.81 -2.05
N THR A 24 8.34 0.50 -1.78
CA THR A 24 8.89 -0.48 -2.72
C THR A 24 8.18 -0.41 -4.08
N LEU A 25 6.85 -0.37 -4.12
CA LEU A 25 6.10 -0.25 -5.37
C LEU A 25 6.44 1.04 -6.13
N ALA A 26 6.58 2.17 -5.43
CA ALA A 26 6.98 3.44 -6.03
C ALA A 26 8.38 3.36 -6.65
N ASP A 27 9.34 2.76 -5.94
CA ASP A 27 10.70 2.55 -6.44
C ASP A 27 10.71 1.64 -7.68
N GLN A 28 9.99 0.50 -7.65
CA GLN A 28 9.91 -0.40 -8.80
C GLN A 28 9.31 0.30 -10.03
N ARG A 29 8.26 1.13 -9.85
CA ARG A 29 7.68 1.93 -10.94
C ARG A 29 8.66 2.94 -11.50
N ARG A 30 9.45 3.60 -10.64
CA ARG A 30 10.50 4.52 -11.07
C ARG A 30 11.57 3.80 -11.90
N THR A 31 12.03 2.64 -11.45
CA THR A 31 13.02 1.83 -12.17
C THR A 31 12.47 1.32 -13.51
N GLN A 32 11.20 0.91 -13.56
CA GLN A 32 10.52 0.55 -14.81
C GLN A 32 10.49 1.73 -15.79
N GLN A 33 10.15 2.93 -15.32
CA GLN A 33 10.13 4.14 -16.15
C GLN A 33 11.52 4.45 -16.71
N GLN A 34 12.57 4.33 -15.89
CA GLN A 34 13.96 4.52 -16.34
C GLN A 34 14.36 3.51 -17.41
N ALA A 35 14.01 2.23 -17.24
CA ALA A 35 14.27 1.18 -18.23
C ALA A 35 13.53 1.46 -19.56
N GLN A 36 12.28 1.93 -19.49
CA GLN A 36 11.51 2.33 -20.67
C GLN A 36 12.16 3.53 -21.40
N THR A 37 12.60 4.54 -20.66
CA THR A 37 13.32 5.70 -21.24
C THR A 37 14.61 5.25 -21.92
N GLN A 38 15.40 4.38 -21.30
CA GLN A 38 16.62 3.83 -21.90
C GLN A 38 16.34 3.08 -23.20
N MET A 39 15.30 2.24 -23.23
CA MET A 39 14.86 1.54 -24.44
C MET A 39 14.52 2.54 -25.56
N ASN A 40 13.69 3.53 -25.25
CA ASN A 40 13.25 4.53 -26.23
C ASN A 40 14.44 5.32 -26.80
N THR A 41 15.40 5.69 -25.95
CA THR A 41 16.63 6.37 -26.38
C THR A 41 17.45 5.50 -27.35
N LEU A 42 17.61 4.21 -27.07
CA LEU A 42 18.33 3.30 -27.95
C LEU A 42 17.63 3.12 -29.30
N GLU A 43 16.29 3.03 -29.31
CA GLU A 43 15.50 2.95 -30.54
C GLU A 43 15.62 4.22 -31.38
N HIS A 44 15.58 5.38 -30.74
CA HIS A 44 15.78 6.67 -31.38
C HIS A 44 17.16 6.76 -32.02
N TYR A 45 18.22 6.44 -31.27
CA TYR A 45 19.59 6.42 -31.82
C TYR A 45 19.74 5.44 -32.97
N ARG A 46 19.12 4.25 -32.90
CA ARG A 46 19.14 3.31 -34.02
C ARG A 46 18.49 3.92 -35.27
N GLN A 47 17.37 4.62 -35.13
CA GLN A 47 16.70 5.26 -36.25
C GLN A 47 17.57 6.36 -36.88
N GLU A 48 18.11 7.27 -36.06
CA GLU A 48 19.00 8.32 -36.54
C GLU A 48 20.23 7.74 -37.27
N TYR A 49 20.81 6.68 -36.72
CA TYR A 49 21.99 6.06 -37.31
C TYR A 49 21.70 5.36 -38.64
N ARG A 50 20.51 4.75 -38.79
CA ARG A 50 20.05 4.19 -40.06
C ARG A 50 19.84 5.27 -41.12
N GLN A 51 19.29 6.43 -40.74
CA GLN A 51 19.12 7.57 -41.65
C GLN A 51 20.47 8.10 -42.13
N ARG A 52 21.44 8.26 -41.23
CA ARG A 52 22.81 8.67 -41.58
C ARG A 52 23.48 7.70 -42.53
N LEU A 53 23.34 6.39 -42.28
CA LEU A 53 23.86 5.36 -43.19
C LEU A 53 23.21 5.45 -44.57
N GLN A 54 21.88 5.62 -44.63
CA GLN A 54 21.17 5.77 -45.91
C GLN A 54 21.68 6.98 -46.71
N GLN A 55 21.88 8.13 -46.06
CA GLN A 55 22.43 9.31 -46.70
C GLN A 55 23.88 9.07 -47.19
N ALA A 56 24.74 8.50 -46.34
CA ALA A 56 26.12 8.19 -46.73
C ALA A 56 26.20 7.19 -47.89
N MET A 57 25.24 6.25 -47.99
CA MET A 57 25.14 5.34 -49.14
C MET A 57 24.75 6.06 -50.43
N GLN A 58 23.89 7.09 -50.36
CA GLN A 58 23.51 7.91 -51.52
C GLN A 58 24.67 8.79 -52.01
N GLU A 59 25.48 9.31 -51.08
CA GLU A 59 26.65 10.16 -51.37
C GLU A 59 27.89 9.37 -51.81
N GLY A 60 27.87 8.03 -51.63
CA GLY A 60 29.01 7.15 -51.87
C GLY A 60 29.84 6.97 -50.60
N ILE A 61 29.86 5.73 -50.08
CA ILE A 61 30.53 5.39 -48.82
C ILE A 61 31.73 4.46 -49.05
N ALA A 62 32.84 4.74 -48.38
CA ALA A 62 33.99 3.84 -48.37
C ALA A 62 33.64 2.49 -47.70
N PRO A 63 34.15 1.34 -48.20
CA PRO A 63 33.84 0.02 -47.64
C PRO A 63 34.15 -0.11 -46.15
N ALA A 64 35.25 0.48 -45.67
CA ALA A 64 35.62 0.49 -44.25
C ALA A 64 34.58 1.22 -43.38
N SER A 65 34.10 2.38 -43.83
CA SER A 65 33.05 3.14 -43.15
C SER A 65 31.75 2.35 -43.10
N LEU A 66 31.34 1.73 -44.21
CA LEU A 66 30.15 0.86 -44.26
C LEU A 66 30.23 -0.30 -43.26
N HIS A 67 31.40 -0.92 -43.14
CA HIS A 67 31.63 -1.97 -42.15
C HIS A 67 31.44 -1.46 -40.72
N ASN A 68 32.04 -0.32 -40.37
CA ASN A 68 31.91 0.30 -39.06
C ASN A 68 30.44 0.64 -38.73
N TYR A 69 29.69 1.19 -39.68
CA TYR A 69 28.26 1.47 -39.52
C TYR A 69 27.46 0.21 -39.20
N ARG A 70 27.69 -0.88 -39.93
CA ARG A 70 27.01 -2.17 -39.70
C ARG A 70 27.35 -2.77 -38.34
N ALA A 71 28.61 -2.71 -37.93
CA ALA A 71 29.05 -3.20 -36.64
C ALA A 71 28.39 -2.43 -35.48
N PHE A 72 28.29 -1.10 -35.59
CA PHE A 72 27.61 -0.28 -34.59
C PHE A 72 26.09 -0.51 -34.57
N LEU A 73 25.44 -0.66 -35.71
CA LEU A 73 24.01 -1.02 -35.75
C LEU A 73 23.75 -2.38 -35.07
N ALA A 74 24.61 -3.38 -35.30
CA ALA A 74 24.50 -4.67 -34.64
C ALA A 74 24.69 -4.57 -33.11
N SER A 75 25.58 -3.68 -32.65
CA SER A 75 25.78 -3.45 -31.21
C SER A 75 24.57 -2.74 -30.57
N LEU A 76 23.95 -1.78 -31.27
CA LEU A 76 22.70 -1.15 -30.86
C LEU A 76 21.54 -2.14 -30.79
N ASP A 77 21.37 -2.99 -31.81
CA ASP A 77 20.32 -4.01 -31.81
C ASP A 77 20.48 -4.97 -30.62
N SER A 78 21.72 -5.39 -30.33
CA SER A 78 22.03 -6.20 -29.15
C SER A 78 21.73 -5.47 -27.83
N ALA A 79 21.99 -4.16 -27.75
CA ALA A 79 21.67 -3.34 -26.58
C ALA A 79 20.16 -3.18 -26.39
N ILE A 80 19.41 -3.00 -27.47
CA ILE A 80 17.94 -2.90 -27.45
C ILE A 80 17.34 -4.21 -26.95
N GLN A 81 17.83 -5.37 -27.42
CA GLN A 81 17.38 -6.67 -26.92
C GLN A 81 17.56 -6.80 -25.40
N ARG A 82 18.71 -6.38 -24.87
CA ARG A 82 18.95 -6.35 -23.41
C ARG A 82 18.02 -5.38 -22.68
N ALA A 83 17.77 -4.21 -23.26
CA ALA A 83 16.87 -3.20 -22.69
C ALA A 83 15.42 -3.72 -22.62
N VAL A 84 14.95 -4.43 -23.66
CA VAL A 84 13.63 -5.08 -23.69
C VAL A 84 13.53 -6.13 -22.58
N GLN A 85 14.51 -7.03 -22.45
CA GLN A 85 14.52 -8.04 -21.39
C GLN A 85 14.52 -7.40 -19.99
N THR A 86 15.27 -6.33 -19.82
CA THR A 86 15.32 -5.57 -18.56
C THR A 86 13.94 -4.96 -18.25
N LEU A 87 13.31 -4.31 -19.23
CA LEU A 87 12.00 -3.70 -19.08
C LEU A 87 10.93 -4.75 -18.73
N GLU A 88 10.95 -5.92 -19.37
CA GLU A 88 10.06 -7.03 -19.04
C GLU A 88 10.28 -7.54 -17.60
N ALA A 89 11.54 -7.65 -17.16
CA ALA A 89 11.85 -8.02 -15.78
C ALA A 89 11.31 -6.97 -14.80
N GLN A 90 11.48 -5.68 -15.09
CA GLN A 90 10.96 -4.59 -14.25
C GLN A 90 9.42 -4.56 -14.21
N ARG A 91 8.75 -4.84 -15.34
CA ARG A 91 7.28 -5.00 -15.38
C ARG A 91 6.82 -6.09 -14.40
N ARG A 92 7.48 -7.26 -14.42
CA ARG A 92 7.18 -8.35 -13.47
C ARG A 92 7.42 -7.95 -12.01
N GLN A 93 8.44 -7.14 -11.71
CA GLN A 93 8.69 -6.66 -10.35
C GLN A 93 7.63 -5.64 -9.88
N VAL A 94 7.16 -4.77 -10.78
CA VAL A 94 6.02 -3.88 -10.49
C VAL A 94 4.76 -4.71 -10.19
N ASP A 95 4.46 -5.72 -10.99
CA ASP A 95 3.30 -6.59 -10.76
C ASP A 95 3.40 -7.37 -9.44
N HIS A 96 4.60 -7.80 -9.07
CA HIS A 96 4.83 -8.47 -7.79
C HIS A 96 4.66 -7.51 -6.60
N SER A 97 5.32 -6.35 -6.63
CA SER A 97 5.22 -5.34 -5.55
C SER A 97 3.79 -4.78 -5.42
N GLN A 98 3.05 -4.66 -6.53
CA GLN A 98 1.65 -4.24 -6.50
C GLN A 98 0.76 -5.28 -5.80
N ARG A 99 0.94 -6.57 -6.09
CA ARG A 99 0.22 -7.64 -5.39
C ARG A 99 0.55 -7.66 -3.89
N HIS A 100 1.83 -7.53 -3.55
CA HIS A 100 2.26 -7.47 -2.15
C HIS A 100 1.63 -6.28 -1.40
N TRP A 101 1.61 -5.09 -2.01
CA TRP A 101 0.95 -3.92 -1.42
C TRP A 101 -0.56 -4.13 -1.23
N GLN A 102 -1.24 -4.73 -2.21
CA GLN A 102 -2.66 -5.07 -2.10
C GLN A 102 -2.93 -6.07 -0.96
N GLU A 103 -2.05 -7.05 -0.77
CA GLU A 103 -2.15 -8.01 0.34
C GLU A 103 -2.00 -7.33 1.70
N GLN A 104 -1.01 -6.45 1.87
CA GLN A 104 -0.85 -5.68 3.12
C GLN A 104 -2.07 -4.80 3.38
N ARG A 105 -2.61 -4.16 2.35
CA ARG A 105 -3.81 -3.32 2.47
C ARG A 105 -5.03 -4.13 2.90
N ARG A 106 -5.24 -5.31 2.30
CA ARG A 106 -6.32 -6.22 2.70
C ARG A 106 -6.17 -6.67 4.15
N LYS A 107 -4.95 -6.96 4.59
CA LYS A 107 -4.65 -7.35 5.97
C LYS A 107 -4.98 -6.23 6.95
N LEU A 108 -4.56 -4.98 6.65
CA LEU A 108 -4.89 -3.82 7.48
C LEU A 108 -6.41 -3.63 7.62
N ASN A 109 -7.14 -3.64 6.51
CA ASN A 109 -8.60 -3.52 6.51
C ASN A 109 -9.28 -4.59 7.38
N SER A 110 -8.75 -5.82 7.39
CA SER A 110 -9.29 -6.89 8.22
C SER A 110 -9.10 -6.63 9.71
N TYR A 111 -8.00 -5.99 10.12
CA TYR A 111 -7.79 -5.59 11.50
C TYR A 111 -8.64 -4.39 11.90
N ASP A 112 -8.82 -3.40 11.02
CA ASP A 112 -9.71 -2.26 11.26
C ASP A 112 -11.15 -2.75 11.56
N THR A 113 -11.63 -3.74 10.80
CA THR A 113 -12.95 -4.36 11.05
C THR A 113 -13.03 -5.02 12.44
N LEU A 114 -11.94 -5.65 12.91
CA LEU A 114 -11.90 -6.26 14.23
C LEU A 114 -11.89 -5.21 15.36
N VAL A 115 -11.24 -4.08 15.14
CA VAL A 115 -11.24 -2.94 16.09
C VAL A 115 -12.62 -2.35 16.21
N GLU A 116 -13.29 -2.07 15.09
CA GLU A 116 -14.66 -1.55 15.09
C GLU A 116 -15.60 -2.48 15.87
N ARG A 117 -15.51 -3.79 15.61
CA ARG A 117 -16.31 -4.79 16.34
C ARG A 117 -16.01 -4.79 17.84
N ARG A 118 -14.73 -4.70 18.23
CA ARG A 118 -14.33 -4.64 19.64
C ARG A 118 -14.87 -3.38 20.32
N ALA A 119 -14.80 -2.23 19.64
CA ALA A 119 -15.32 -0.97 20.17
C ALA A 119 -16.84 -1.06 20.42
N LEU A 120 -17.60 -1.60 19.45
CA LEU A 120 -19.04 -1.82 19.59
C LEU A 120 -19.37 -2.74 20.78
N LEU A 121 -18.65 -3.86 20.93
CA LEU A 121 -18.86 -4.77 22.06
C LEU A 121 -18.48 -4.15 23.41
N GLY A 122 -17.46 -3.28 23.43
CA GLY A 122 -17.07 -2.50 24.60
C GLY A 122 -18.18 -1.54 25.04
N GLN A 123 -18.69 -0.75 24.10
CA GLN A 123 -19.79 0.20 24.35
C GLN A 123 -21.06 -0.53 24.83
N LEU A 124 -21.40 -1.67 24.25
CA LEU A 124 -22.54 -2.49 24.72
C LEU A 124 -22.36 -2.99 26.15
N ARG A 125 -21.14 -3.31 26.57
CA ARG A 125 -20.84 -3.75 27.95
C ARG A 125 -20.93 -2.58 28.92
N GLU A 126 -20.40 -1.43 28.54
CA GLU A 126 -20.45 -0.20 29.34
C GLU A 126 -21.89 0.26 29.55
N ASN A 127 -22.68 0.38 28.48
CA ASN A 127 -24.11 0.73 28.57
C ASN A 127 -24.89 -0.22 29.50
N ARG A 128 -24.60 -1.53 29.47
CA ARG A 128 -25.25 -2.51 30.36
C ARG A 128 -24.81 -2.33 31.82
N ALA A 129 -23.55 -1.99 32.07
CA ALA A 129 -23.06 -1.73 33.42
C ALA A 129 -23.66 -0.45 34.00
N GLU A 130 -23.73 0.62 33.20
CA GLU A 130 -24.38 1.88 33.58
C GLU A 130 -25.87 1.70 33.86
N GLN A 131 -26.59 0.96 33.01
CA GLN A 131 -27.99 0.65 33.22
C GLN A 131 -28.21 -0.07 34.55
N ARG A 132 -27.41 -1.11 34.84
CA ARG A 132 -27.49 -1.84 36.12
C ARG A 132 -27.23 -0.93 37.32
N HIS A 133 -26.21 -0.08 37.25
CA HIS A 133 -25.88 0.85 38.33
C HIS A 133 -26.99 1.89 38.57
N SER A 134 -27.61 2.38 37.49
CA SER A 134 -28.75 3.29 37.54
C SER A 134 -29.98 2.63 38.18
N ASP A 135 -30.27 1.38 37.80
CA ASP A 135 -31.38 0.59 38.34
C ASP A 135 -31.20 0.33 39.84
N GLU A 136 -29.99 -0.04 40.26
CA GLU A 136 -29.62 -0.22 41.67
C GLU A 136 -29.79 1.06 42.49
N THR A 137 -29.29 2.19 41.98
CA THR A 137 -29.41 3.50 42.63
C THR A 137 -30.88 3.92 42.75
N SER A 138 -31.66 3.73 41.69
CA SER A 138 -33.10 4.01 41.67
C SER A 138 -33.89 3.12 42.63
N ALA A 139 -33.51 1.85 42.77
CA ALA A 139 -34.10 0.94 43.75
C ALA A 139 -33.78 1.34 45.19
N GLN A 140 -32.52 1.72 45.48
CA GLN A 140 -32.10 2.20 46.81
C GLN A 140 -32.82 3.49 47.21
N LEU A 141 -32.97 4.44 46.28
CA LEU A 141 -33.71 5.69 46.52
C LEU A 141 -35.19 5.43 46.84
N ARG A 142 -35.84 4.50 46.12
CA ARG A 142 -37.22 4.08 46.41
C ARG A 142 -37.35 3.47 47.80
N LEU A 143 -36.47 2.53 48.16
CA LEU A 143 -36.48 1.90 49.48
C LEU A 143 -36.33 2.93 50.61
N ARG A 144 -35.43 3.91 50.46
CA ARG A 144 -35.26 5.00 51.43
C ARG A 144 -36.53 5.86 51.57
N ARG A 145 -37.20 6.18 50.46
CA ARG A 145 -38.44 6.95 50.47
C ARG A 145 -39.57 6.20 51.16
N ASP A 146 -39.70 4.90 50.91
CA ASP A 146 -40.71 4.05 51.57
C ASP A 146 -40.46 3.95 53.09
N THR A 147 -39.21 3.85 53.52
CA THR A 147 -38.86 3.84 54.96
C THR A 147 -39.06 5.20 55.65
N SER A 148 -38.99 6.31 54.89
CA SER A 148 -39.17 7.67 55.42
C SER A 148 -40.63 8.14 55.42
N GLY A 149 -41.54 7.36 54.79
CA GLY A 149 -42.97 7.63 54.68
C GLY A 149 -43.86 6.88 55.67
N LEU A 150 -43.29 6.14 56.62
CA LEU A 150 -44.07 5.54 57.72
C LEU A 150 -44.61 6.66 58.62
N PRO A 151 -45.93 6.83 58.76
CA PRO A 151 -46.49 7.79 59.70
C PRO A 151 -46.11 7.37 61.11
N THR A 152 -45.44 8.26 61.84
CA THR A 152 -45.41 8.22 63.30
C THR A 152 -46.82 8.54 63.78
N ASP A 153 -47.70 7.54 63.76
CA ASP A 153 -49.00 7.63 64.41
C ASP A 153 -49.10 6.54 65.47
N SER A 154 -48.85 6.95 66.71
CA SER A 154 -49.55 6.42 67.87
C SER A 154 -49.49 7.48 68.96
N SER A 155 -50.62 8.16 69.08
CA SER A 155 -51.06 8.82 70.31
C SER A 155 -50.97 7.86 71.50
N LEU A 156 -50.48 8.36 72.63
CA LEU A 156 -51.11 8.36 73.95
C LEU A 156 -50.34 9.33 74.87
#